data_AF-A0A9D2DBQ5-F1
#
_entry.id   AF-A0A9D2DBQ5-F1
#
_cell.length_a   1.000
_cell.length_b   1.000
_cell.length_c   1.000
_cell.angle_alpha   90.00
_cell.angle_beta   90.00
_cell.angle_gamma   90.00
#
_symmetry.space_group_name_H-M   'P 1'
#
loop_
_entity.id
_entity.type
_entity.pdbx_description
1 polymer ?
#
loop_
_entity_poly.entity_id
_entity_poly.type
_entity_poly.pdbx_seq_one_letter_code
_entity_poly.pdbx_strand_id
1 'polypeptide(L)'
;MLERNEQAFLSWKEKNGITESDKYSYYSQYYEERYKKRPMDGLNFLEKMMEHVNPNVGYVVLAHLLAKTEHNVVITTNFDHLLEDALNYYEKALPLVVGHESLAHYITKQITRPTIIKIHRDLLFDPKNTVKDVGVLHEAWEKALDMIFSEFHPIFIGYAGNDRSLMDYLIKNREKFNSGEWKFPYWTLYKSDVVPEGPVKEFLEGVDGYYINCNGFDELMCLMGAEVGYRMPGEEQF
;
A
#
# COMPACT_ATOMS: atom_id res chain seq x y z
N MET A 1 -2.12 -17.26 20.05
CA MET A 1 -2.60 -16.59 21.28
C MET A 1 -3.61 -17.46 22.03
N LEU A 2 -4.57 -18.09 21.34
CA LEU A 2 -5.50 -19.06 21.93
C LEU A 2 -4.81 -20.15 22.79
N GLU A 3 -3.72 -20.74 22.31
CA GLU A 3 -3.06 -21.87 22.99
C GLU A 3 -2.29 -21.54 24.28
N ARG A 4 -2.01 -20.26 24.58
CA ARG A 4 -1.17 -19.89 25.73
C ARG A 4 -1.90 -19.16 26.86
N ASN A 5 -2.96 -18.40 26.56
CA ASN A 5 -3.78 -17.73 27.57
C ASN A 5 -5.12 -17.23 26.97
N GLU A 6 -6.05 -18.16 26.75
CA GLU A 6 -7.34 -17.91 26.08
C GLU A 6 -8.18 -16.81 26.76
N GLN A 7 -8.29 -16.82 28.09
CA GLN A 7 -9.07 -15.80 28.82
C GLN A 7 -8.50 -14.39 28.65
N ALA A 8 -7.17 -14.24 28.71
CA ALA A 8 -6.53 -12.94 28.49
C ALA A 8 -6.74 -12.43 27.06
N PHE A 9 -6.72 -13.34 26.08
CA PHE A 9 -6.96 -13.01 24.67
C PHE A 9 -8.42 -12.57 24.42
N LEU A 10 -9.40 -13.29 24.98
CA LEU A 10 -10.81 -12.94 24.86
C LEU A 10 -11.12 -11.59 25.53
N SER A 11 -10.58 -11.37 26.74
CA SER A 11 -10.72 -10.08 27.43
C SER A 11 -10.08 -8.92 26.65
N TRP A 12 -8.93 -9.15 26.02
CA TRP A 12 -8.31 -8.15 25.15
C TRP A 12 -9.15 -7.86 23.90
N LYS A 13 -9.73 -8.88 23.26
CA LYS A 13 -10.65 -8.70 22.12
C LYS A 13 -11.86 -7.85 22.50
N GLU A 14 -12.53 -8.19 23.60
CA GLU A 14 -13.70 -7.45 24.10
C GLU A 14 -13.35 -6.00 24.42
N LYS A 15 -12.21 -5.76 25.08
CA LYS A 15 -11.75 -4.39 25.41
C LYS A 15 -11.54 -3.52 24.18
N ASN A 16 -11.08 -4.10 23.08
CA ASN A 16 -10.87 -3.39 21.81
C ASN A 16 -12.11 -3.39 20.90
N GLY A 17 -13.23 -3.98 21.33
CA GLY A 17 -14.46 -4.06 20.55
C GLY A 17 -14.34 -4.93 19.30
N ILE A 18 -13.37 -5.86 19.26
CA ILE A 18 -13.10 -6.66 18.06
C ILE A 18 -14.14 -7.76 17.92
N THR A 19 -14.87 -7.74 16.82
CA THR A 19 -15.86 -8.74 16.43
C THR A 19 -15.28 -9.71 15.40
N GLU A 20 -15.96 -10.82 15.14
CA GLU A 20 -15.54 -11.74 14.07
C GLU A 20 -15.71 -11.14 12.66
N SER A 21 -16.62 -10.17 12.51
CA SER A 21 -16.86 -9.46 11.25
C SER A 21 -15.76 -8.47 10.87
N ASP A 22 -15.10 -7.84 11.84
CA ASP A 22 -14.10 -6.79 11.62
C ASP A 22 -12.69 -7.18 12.05
N LYS A 23 -12.47 -8.42 12.52
CA LYS A 23 -11.18 -8.90 13.03
C LYS A 23 -9.98 -8.61 12.13
N TYR A 24 -10.14 -8.67 10.82
CA TYR A 24 -9.02 -8.45 9.89
C TYR A 24 -8.55 -6.99 9.86
N SER A 25 -9.42 -6.04 10.21
CA SER A 25 -9.08 -4.62 10.33
C SER A 25 -8.21 -4.32 11.57
N TYR A 26 -8.06 -5.29 12.48
CA TYR A 26 -7.27 -5.16 13.72
C TYR A 26 -5.94 -5.92 13.67
N TYR A 27 -5.43 -6.26 12.48
CA TYR A 27 -4.19 -7.02 12.32
C TYR A 27 -3.00 -6.38 13.06
N SER A 28 -2.84 -5.06 12.94
CA SER A 28 -1.83 -4.28 13.66
C SER A 28 -1.90 -4.47 15.18
N GLN A 29 -3.11 -4.38 15.73
CA GLN A 29 -3.37 -4.57 17.17
C GLN A 29 -3.06 -6.00 17.60
N TYR A 30 -3.41 -7.00 16.78
CA TYR A 30 -3.05 -8.39 17.05
C TYR A 30 -1.53 -8.60 17.06
N TYR A 31 -0.82 -7.99 16.11
CA TYR A 31 0.64 -8.07 16.02
C TYR A 31 1.29 -7.43 17.25
N GLU A 32 0.88 -6.21 17.60
CA GLU A 32 1.32 -5.50 18.81
C GLU A 32 1.11 -6.34 20.06
N GLU A 33 -0.12 -6.81 20.30
CA GLU A 33 -0.45 -7.57 21.50
C GLU A 33 0.33 -8.88 21.59
N ARG A 34 0.55 -9.55 20.45
CA ARG A 34 1.32 -10.80 20.37
C ARG A 34 2.79 -10.60 20.72
N TYR A 35 3.41 -9.54 20.21
CA TYR A 35 4.86 -9.32 20.29
C TYR A 35 5.27 -8.23 21.28
N LYS A 36 4.33 -7.65 22.06
CA LYS A 36 4.60 -6.56 23.03
C LYS A 36 5.74 -6.81 24.00
N LYS A 37 5.98 -8.07 24.39
CA LYS A 37 7.06 -8.45 25.33
C LYS A 37 8.42 -8.57 24.63
N ARG A 38 8.42 -8.90 23.33
CA ARG A 38 9.61 -9.16 22.52
C ARG A 38 9.34 -8.72 21.07
N PRO A 39 9.48 -7.42 20.75
CA PRO A 39 9.23 -6.90 19.40
C PRO A 39 10.07 -7.58 18.31
N MET A 40 11.31 -7.95 18.62
CA MET A 40 12.21 -8.66 17.70
C MET A 40 11.67 -10.03 17.27
N ASP A 41 10.91 -10.73 18.12
CA ASP A 41 10.29 -12.01 17.73
C ASP A 41 9.22 -11.80 16.64
N GLY A 42 8.57 -10.62 16.64
CA GLY A 42 7.61 -10.23 15.62
C GLY A 42 8.27 -9.93 14.28
N LEU A 43 9.39 -9.20 14.30
CA LEU A 43 10.19 -8.92 13.09
C LEU A 43 10.71 -10.21 12.47
N ASN A 44 11.35 -11.08 13.27
CA ASN A 44 11.81 -12.40 12.81
C ASN A 44 10.67 -13.25 12.23
N PHE A 45 9.46 -13.15 12.80
CA PHE A 45 8.29 -13.85 12.27
C PHE A 45 7.87 -13.31 10.90
N LEU A 46 7.86 -11.98 10.72
CA LEU A 46 7.56 -11.35 9.45
C LEU A 46 8.60 -11.68 8.39
N GLU A 47 9.89 -11.56 8.71
CA GLU A 47 11.00 -11.94 7.81
C GLU A 47 10.85 -13.39 7.34
N LYS A 48 10.63 -14.33 8.27
CA LYS A 48 10.46 -15.75 7.93
C LYS A 48 9.20 -16.03 7.10
N MET A 49 8.13 -15.27 7.31
CA MET A 49 6.92 -15.37 6.50
C MET A 49 7.16 -14.92 5.05
N MET A 50 8.10 -14.00 4.82
CA MET A 50 8.39 -13.40 3.51
C MET A 50 9.53 -14.08 2.75
N GLU A 51 10.42 -14.82 3.42
CA GLU A 51 11.63 -15.45 2.86
C GLU A 51 11.39 -16.31 1.60
N HIS A 52 10.19 -16.86 1.42
CA HIS A 52 9.87 -17.77 0.30
C HIS A 52 8.64 -17.32 -0.50
N VAL A 53 8.25 -16.06 -0.39
CA VAL A 53 7.10 -15.54 -1.15
C VAL A 53 7.59 -15.05 -2.51
N ASN A 54 7.09 -15.67 -3.58
CA ASN A 54 7.37 -15.23 -4.93
C ASN A 54 6.33 -14.20 -5.40
N PRO A 55 6.74 -13.16 -6.17
CA PRO A 55 5.80 -12.23 -6.78
C PRO A 55 4.82 -12.98 -7.69
N ASN A 56 3.53 -12.72 -7.54
CA ASN A 56 2.50 -13.27 -8.42
C ASN A 56 2.48 -12.51 -9.77
N VAL A 57 1.62 -12.96 -10.70
CA VAL A 57 1.51 -12.36 -12.04
C VAL A 57 1.23 -10.86 -12.01
N GLY A 58 0.47 -10.37 -11.03
CA GLY A 58 0.19 -8.95 -10.88
C GLY A 58 1.46 -8.13 -10.66
N TYR A 59 2.37 -8.59 -9.80
CA TYR A 59 3.66 -7.93 -9.59
C TYR A 59 4.56 -7.96 -10.82
N VAL A 60 4.52 -9.03 -11.62
CA VAL A 60 5.29 -9.11 -12.87
C VAL A 60 4.83 -8.02 -13.85
N VAL A 61 3.51 -7.89 -14.04
CA VAL A 61 2.96 -6.87 -14.93
C VAL A 61 3.18 -5.46 -14.37
N LEU A 62 3.02 -5.26 -13.06
CA LEU A 62 3.29 -3.98 -12.41
C LEU A 62 4.76 -3.56 -12.57
N ALA A 63 5.70 -4.50 -12.40
CA ALA A 63 7.12 -4.25 -12.65
C ALA A 63 7.35 -3.79 -14.10
N HIS A 64 6.71 -4.43 -15.08
CA HIS A 64 6.79 -4.02 -16.47
C HIS A 64 6.26 -2.59 -16.70
N LEU A 65 5.08 -2.28 -16.17
CA LEU A 65 4.48 -0.94 -16.25
C LEU A 65 5.45 0.11 -15.70
N LEU A 66 5.98 -0.14 -14.51
CA LEU A 66 6.93 0.75 -13.85
C LEU A 66 8.22 0.96 -14.65
N ALA A 67 8.74 -0.11 -15.26
CA ALA A 67 10.03 -0.10 -15.93
C ALA A 67 9.97 0.44 -17.37
N LYS A 68 8.83 0.31 -18.06
CA LYS A 68 8.72 0.57 -19.51
C LYS A 68 7.81 1.72 -19.90
N THR A 69 7.06 2.27 -18.95
CA THR A 69 6.11 3.35 -19.21
C THR A 69 6.39 4.57 -18.32
N GLU A 70 5.62 5.64 -18.52
CA GLU A 70 5.64 6.82 -17.64
C GLU A 70 4.94 6.56 -16.29
N HIS A 71 4.24 5.43 -16.15
CA HIS A 71 3.61 5.00 -14.90
C HIS A 71 4.66 4.35 -13.98
N ASN A 72 5.60 5.14 -13.47
CA ASN A 72 6.83 4.66 -12.84
C ASN A 72 6.92 4.91 -11.32
N VAL A 73 5.79 5.22 -10.67
CA VAL A 73 5.72 5.46 -9.22
C VAL A 73 4.72 4.51 -8.58
N VAL A 74 5.12 3.85 -7.49
CA VAL A 74 4.23 3.15 -6.57
C VAL A 74 4.38 3.73 -5.18
N ILE A 75 3.25 4.05 -4.54
CA ILE A 75 3.17 4.33 -3.12
C ILE A 75 2.54 3.11 -2.46
N THR A 76 3.15 2.59 -1.40
CA THR A 76 2.64 1.42 -0.68
C THR A 76 2.77 1.59 0.82
N THR A 77 1.82 1.01 1.54
CA THR A 77 1.87 0.80 2.99
C THR A 77 2.42 -0.58 3.35
N ASN A 78 2.67 -1.43 2.35
CA ASN A 78 3.31 -2.72 2.56
C ASN A 78 4.80 -2.55 2.85
N PHE A 79 5.31 -3.45 3.68
CA PHE A 79 6.73 -3.54 4.04
C PHE A 79 7.47 -4.67 3.33
N ASP A 80 6.78 -5.46 2.48
CA ASP A 80 7.39 -6.55 1.70
C ASP A 80 8.33 -6.06 0.59
N HIS A 81 9.09 -6.98 0.01
CA HIS A 81 10.07 -6.73 -1.06
C HIS A 81 9.59 -7.22 -2.45
N LEU A 82 8.33 -7.66 -2.58
CA LEU A 82 7.87 -8.38 -3.77
C LEU A 82 7.98 -7.56 -5.06
N LEU A 83 7.71 -6.25 -4.97
CA LEU A 83 7.84 -5.36 -6.11
C LEU A 83 9.30 -5.08 -6.49
N GLU A 84 10.19 -4.98 -5.50
CA GLU A 84 11.63 -4.83 -5.73
C GLU A 84 12.19 -6.06 -6.42
N ASP A 85 11.84 -7.24 -5.93
CA ASP A 85 12.24 -8.52 -6.49
C ASP A 85 11.69 -8.68 -7.92
N ALA A 86 10.43 -8.30 -8.15
CA ALA A 86 9.84 -8.37 -9.49
C ALA A 86 10.55 -7.45 -10.49
N LEU A 87 10.87 -6.21 -10.10
CA LEU A 87 11.61 -5.27 -10.95
C LEU A 87 13.03 -5.74 -11.25
N ASN A 88 13.71 -6.30 -10.25
CA ASN A 88 15.06 -6.81 -10.43
C ASN A 88 15.09 -8.04 -11.33
N TYR A 89 14.23 -9.02 -11.01
CA TYR A 89 14.23 -10.33 -11.65
C TYR A 89 13.68 -10.29 -13.08
N TYR A 90 12.50 -9.70 -13.29
CA TYR A 90 11.80 -9.74 -14.57
C TYR A 90 12.22 -8.60 -15.51
N GLU A 91 12.43 -7.40 -14.98
CA GLU A 91 12.67 -6.20 -15.79
C GLU A 91 14.12 -5.74 -15.82
N LYS A 92 14.98 -6.33 -14.97
CA LYS A 92 16.38 -5.92 -14.76
C LYS A 92 16.51 -4.43 -14.46
N ALA A 93 15.48 -3.88 -13.81
CA ALA A 93 15.39 -2.47 -13.46
C ALA A 93 15.79 -2.27 -12.00
N LEU A 94 16.56 -1.21 -11.74
CA LEU A 94 16.94 -0.84 -10.38
C LEU A 94 16.02 0.29 -9.88
N PRO A 95 15.04 -0.01 -9.00
CA PRO A 95 14.16 1.03 -8.46
C PRO A 95 14.88 1.95 -7.49
N LEU A 96 14.39 3.19 -7.37
CA LEU A 96 14.61 4.01 -6.19
C LEU A 96 13.60 3.58 -5.11
N VAL A 97 14.09 2.97 -4.04
CA VAL A 97 13.25 2.58 -2.88
C VAL A 97 13.40 3.61 -1.78
N VAL A 98 12.30 4.31 -1.48
CA VAL A 98 12.22 5.30 -0.41
C VAL A 98 11.45 4.68 0.75
N GLY A 99 12.19 3.92 1.57
CA GLY A 99 11.64 3.12 2.67
C GLY A 99 11.67 3.79 4.05
N HIS A 100 12.04 5.07 4.15
CA HIS A 100 12.09 5.81 5.41
C HIS A 100 11.89 7.30 5.16
N GLU A 101 11.26 8.01 6.09
CA GLU A 101 10.91 9.43 5.93
C GLU A 101 12.14 10.32 5.73
N SER A 102 13.29 9.93 6.28
CA SER A 102 14.56 10.65 6.08
C SER A 102 15.06 10.62 4.64
N LEU A 103 14.59 9.66 3.85
CA LEU A 103 14.93 9.51 2.43
C LEU A 103 13.90 10.21 1.52
N ALA A 104 12.80 10.75 2.06
CA ALA A 104 11.73 11.36 1.27
C ALA A 104 12.21 12.54 0.39
N HIS A 105 13.31 13.20 0.75
CA HIS A 105 13.93 14.28 -0.03
C HIS A 105 14.52 13.82 -1.38
N TYR A 106 14.68 12.51 -1.61
CA TYR A 106 15.05 11.96 -2.92
C TYR A 106 13.88 11.92 -3.90
N ILE A 107 12.64 12.08 -3.42
CA ILE A 107 11.46 12.17 -4.27
C ILE A 107 11.45 13.55 -4.91
N THR A 108 11.34 13.59 -6.24
CA THR A 108 11.32 14.82 -7.02
C THR A 108 10.17 14.77 -8.02
N LYS A 109 9.86 15.90 -8.67
CA LYS A 109 8.81 15.95 -9.71
C LYS A 109 9.17 15.16 -10.97
N GLN A 110 10.46 15.08 -11.32
CA GLN A 110 10.92 14.44 -12.55
C GLN A 110 11.41 13.03 -12.24
N ILE A 111 10.47 12.09 -12.21
CA ILE A 111 10.77 10.67 -11.97
C ILE A 111 10.99 9.97 -13.30
N THR A 112 12.21 9.47 -13.50
CA THR A 112 12.65 8.83 -14.76
C THR A 112 12.93 7.34 -14.61
N ARG A 113 12.81 6.80 -13.39
CA ARG A 113 13.04 5.39 -13.07
C ARG A 113 11.94 4.88 -12.14
N PRO A 114 11.69 3.56 -12.09
CA PRO A 114 10.80 2.96 -11.11
C PRO A 114 11.11 3.49 -9.70
N THR A 115 10.10 4.03 -9.03
CA THR A 115 10.23 4.60 -7.69
C THR A 115 9.17 4.00 -6.78
N ILE A 116 9.63 3.39 -5.68
CA ILE A 116 8.79 2.71 -4.69
C ILE A 116 8.86 3.52 -3.41
N ILE A 117 7.73 4.06 -2.97
CA ILE A 117 7.60 4.91 -1.78
C ILE A 117 6.86 4.10 -0.72
N LYS A 118 7.57 3.67 0.34
CA LYS A 118 6.98 2.92 1.46
C LYS A 118 6.73 3.86 2.64
N ILE A 119 5.50 4.39 2.74
CA ILE A 119 5.17 5.46 3.70
C ILE A 119 5.11 4.97 5.17
N HIS A 120 4.95 3.66 5.39
CA HIS A 120 4.95 3.02 6.72
C HIS A 120 6.30 2.43 7.14
N ARG A 121 7.38 2.87 6.47
CA ARG A 121 8.73 2.35 6.59
C ARG A 121 8.88 0.91 6.07
N ASP A 122 10.11 0.60 5.67
CA ASP A 122 10.51 -0.74 5.28
C ASP A 122 10.52 -1.69 6.49
N LEU A 123 10.39 -3.00 6.23
CA LEU A 123 10.48 -4.06 7.22
C LEU A 123 11.78 -3.97 8.05
N LEU A 124 12.88 -3.63 7.39
CA LEU A 124 14.21 -3.54 8.02
C LEU A 124 14.41 -2.26 8.84
N PHE A 125 13.46 -1.33 8.84
CA PHE A 125 13.57 -0.01 9.47
C PHE A 125 12.44 0.29 10.46
N ASP A 126 12.09 -0.67 11.32
CA ASP A 126 11.04 -0.51 12.34
C ASP A 126 9.69 -0.10 11.72
N PRO A 127 9.04 -1.03 10.99
CA PRO A 127 7.83 -0.74 10.23
C PRO A 127 6.75 -0.21 11.17
N LYS A 128 6.18 0.94 10.81
CA LYS A 128 5.12 1.62 11.54
C LYS A 128 3.81 0.86 11.37
N ASN A 129 3.70 -0.21 12.14
CA ASN A 129 2.50 -1.05 12.18
C ASN A 129 1.66 -0.82 13.44
N THR A 130 2.03 0.15 14.30
CA THR A 130 1.32 0.38 15.56
C THR A 130 0.22 1.43 15.45
N VAL A 131 -0.88 1.28 16.21
CA VAL A 131 -1.99 2.25 16.25
C VAL A 131 -1.52 3.65 16.68
N LYS A 132 -0.42 3.74 17.44
CA LYS A 132 0.17 5.01 17.88
C LYS A 132 1.02 5.69 16.80
N ASP A 133 1.65 4.92 15.91
CA ASP A 133 2.54 5.45 14.87
C ASP A 133 1.79 5.84 13.58
N VAL A 134 0.56 5.35 13.40
CA VAL A 134 -0.29 5.54 12.19
C VAL A 134 -1.33 6.66 12.39
N GLY A 135 -1.15 7.52 13.41
CA GLY A 135 -2.10 8.60 13.70
C GLY A 135 -1.93 9.85 12.83
N VAL A 136 -0.70 10.14 12.38
CA VAL A 136 -0.38 11.34 11.59
C VAL A 136 0.76 11.02 10.63
N LEU A 137 0.60 11.38 9.35
CA LEU A 137 1.63 11.21 8.35
C LEU A 137 2.82 12.15 8.63
N HIS A 138 4.05 11.64 8.50
CA HIS A 138 5.24 12.46 8.75
C HIS A 138 5.34 13.61 7.73
N GLU A 139 5.74 14.81 8.16
CA GLU A 139 5.81 16.02 7.29
C GLU A 139 6.65 15.79 6.02
N ALA A 140 7.71 14.99 6.12
CA ALA A 140 8.53 14.63 4.96
C ALA A 140 7.75 13.84 3.89
N TRP A 141 6.84 12.95 4.32
CA TRP A 141 5.92 12.27 3.42
C TRP A 141 4.85 13.19 2.88
N GLU A 142 4.30 14.10 3.70
CA GLU A 142 3.33 15.11 3.23
C GLU A 142 3.91 15.93 2.06
N LYS A 143 5.17 16.38 2.17
CA LYS A 143 5.86 17.12 1.10
C LYS A 143 6.12 16.26 -0.14
N ALA A 144 6.50 15.00 0.06
CA ALA A 144 6.74 14.09 -1.06
C ALA A 144 5.45 13.77 -1.81
N LEU A 145 4.37 13.44 -1.09
CA LEU A 145 3.06 13.16 -1.68
C LEU A 145 2.48 14.38 -2.39
N ASP A 146 2.68 15.59 -1.86
CA ASP A 146 2.27 16.82 -2.53
C ASP A 146 2.91 16.96 -3.93
N MET A 147 4.20 16.65 -4.05
CA MET A 147 4.87 16.63 -5.35
C MET A 147 4.32 15.53 -6.26
N ILE A 148 4.16 14.31 -5.75
CA ILE A 148 3.65 13.18 -6.54
C ILE A 148 2.24 13.45 -7.05
N PHE A 149 1.32 13.84 -6.19
CA PHE A 149 -0.06 14.11 -6.59
C PHE A 149 -0.18 15.34 -7.50
N SER A 150 0.76 16.27 -7.49
CA SER A 150 0.78 17.36 -8.49
C SER A 150 1.14 16.91 -9.91
N GLU A 151 1.80 15.77 -10.07
CA GLU A 151 2.31 15.29 -11.37
C GLU A 151 1.59 14.02 -11.87
N PHE A 152 1.16 13.14 -10.96
CA PHE A 152 0.60 11.81 -11.27
C PHE A 152 -0.84 11.64 -10.80
N HIS A 153 -1.69 11.08 -11.67
CA HIS A 153 -3.03 10.62 -11.30
C HIS A 153 -2.92 9.37 -10.40
N PRO A 154 -3.34 9.42 -9.13
CA PRO A 154 -3.23 8.26 -8.26
C PRO A 154 -4.34 7.25 -8.56
N ILE A 155 -3.96 5.96 -8.62
CA ILE A 155 -4.90 4.83 -8.70
C ILE A 155 -4.73 4.01 -7.42
N PHE A 156 -5.75 4.00 -6.57
CA PHE A 156 -5.75 3.26 -5.31
C PHE A 156 -6.17 1.81 -5.53
N ILE A 157 -5.25 0.87 -5.29
CA ILE A 157 -5.42 -0.56 -5.57
C ILE A 157 -5.25 -1.38 -4.30
N GLY A 158 -6.25 -2.22 -3.98
CA GLY A 158 -6.20 -3.08 -2.78
C GLY A 158 -6.20 -2.32 -1.45
N TYR A 159 -6.51 -1.02 -1.47
CA TYR A 159 -6.48 -0.15 -0.31
C TYR A 159 -7.90 0.13 0.20
N ALA A 160 -8.19 -0.33 1.42
CA ALA A 160 -9.51 -0.20 2.04
C ALA A 160 -9.70 1.10 2.84
N GLY A 161 -8.69 1.97 2.91
CA GLY A 161 -8.75 3.22 3.69
C GLY A 161 -8.67 3.03 5.22
N ASN A 162 -8.14 1.90 5.69
CA ASN A 162 -7.98 1.64 7.13
C ASN A 162 -6.78 2.37 7.76
N ASP A 163 -5.84 2.84 6.93
CA ASP A 163 -4.72 3.67 7.39
C ASP A 163 -5.19 5.11 7.55
N ARG A 164 -5.36 5.51 8.81
CA ARG A 164 -5.80 6.86 9.18
C ARG A 164 -4.79 7.92 8.77
N SER A 165 -3.49 7.65 8.84
CA SER A 165 -2.48 8.66 8.52
C SER A 165 -2.59 9.13 7.07
N LEU A 166 -2.72 8.19 6.13
CA LEU A 166 -2.89 8.52 4.72
C LEU A 166 -4.32 9.00 4.42
N MET A 167 -5.35 8.37 4.98
CA MET A 167 -6.73 8.80 4.72
C MET A 167 -7.01 10.21 5.23
N ASP A 168 -6.61 10.54 6.45
CA ASP A 168 -6.81 11.87 7.02
C ASP A 168 -6.04 12.92 6.20
N TYR A 169 -4.84 12.59 5.71
CA TYR A 169 -4.07 13.45 4.80
C TYR A 169 -4.81 13.68 3.48
N LEU A 170 -5.37 12.65 2.85
CA LEU A 170 -6.13 12.77 1.60
C LEU A 170 -7.40 13.61 1.78
N ILE A 171 -8.18 13.34 2.83
CA ILE A 171 -9.42 14.08 3.15
C ILE A 171 -9.12 15.55 3.44
N LYS A 172 -8.10 15.83 4.26
CA LYS A 172 -7.67 17.20 4.61
C LYS A 172 -7.28 18.01 3.38
N ASN A 173 -6.72 17.37 2.35
CA ASN A 173 -6.20 18.04 1.15
C ASN A 173 -7.12 17.88 -0.08
N ARG A 174 -8.38 17.44 0.07
CA ARG A 174 -9.31 17.24 -1.04
C ARG A 174 -9.46 18.43 -1.98
N GLU A 175 -9.39 19.66 -1.44
CA GLU A 175 -9.50 20.88 -2.25
C GLU A 175 -8.36 21.04 -3.27
N LYS A 176 -7.20 20.41 -3.03
CA LYS A 176 -6.11 20.37 -4.00
C LYS A 176 -6.46 19.52 -5.23
N PHE A 177 -7.19 18.42 -5.03
CA PHE A 177 -7.74 17.65 -6.15
C PHE A 177 -8.81 18.46 -6.89
N ASN A 178 -9.74 19.10 -6.17
CA ASN A 178 -10.84 19.89 -6.76
C ASN A 178 -10.36 21.09 -7.57
N SER A 179 -9.30 21.77 -7.10
CA SER A 179 -8.72 22.93 -7.77
C SER A 179 -7.80 22.56 -8.95
N GLY A 180 -7.47 21.28 -9.12
CA GLY A 180 -6.51 20.80 -10.12
C GLY A 180 -5.04 21.03 -9.76
N GLU A 181 -4.74 21.46 -8.54
CA GLU A 181 -3.37 21.48 -7.99
C GLU A 181 -2.80 20.05 -7.93
N TRP A 182 -3.65 19.10 -7.53
CA TRP A 182 -3.37 17.67 -7.58
C TRP A 182 -4.18 16.99 -8.69
N LYS A 183 -3.60 15.95 -9.27
CA LYS A 183 -4.17 15.16 -10.36
C LYS A 183 -5.29 14.27 -9.85
N PHE A 184 -6.31 14.12 -10.69
CA PHE A 184 -7.55 13.43 -10.37
C PHE A 184 -7.34 11.98 -9.88
N PRO A 185 -7.95 11.57 -8.74
CA PRO A 185 -7.78 10.25 -8.15
C PRO A 185 -8.78 9.20 -8.67
N TYR A 186 -8.33 7.95 -8.76
CA TYR A 186 -9.15 6.78 -9.11
C TYR A 186 -9.09 5.74 -8.00
N TRP A 187 -10.22 5.13 -7.64
CA TRP A 187 -10.27 4.15 -6.57
C TRP A 187 -10.84 2.82 -7.05
N THR A 188 -10.14 1.72 -6.77
CA THR A 188 -10.60 0.39 -7.18
C THR A 188 -11.41 -0.30 -6.08
N LEU A 189 -12.53 -0.92 -6.45
CA LEU A 189 -13.38 -1.70 -5.55
C LEU A 189 -13.21 -3.20 -5.86
N TYR A 190 -12.95 -3.98 -4.82
CA TYR A 190 -12.80 -5.43 -4.94
C TYR A 190 -14.16 -6.13 -4.86
N LYS A 191 -14.57 -6.78 -5.96
CA LYS A 191 -15.76 -7.67 -6.04
C LYS A 191 -17.04 -7.11 -5.41
N SER A 192 -17.22 -5.79 -5.46
CA SER A 192 -18.36 -5.11 -4.89
C SER A 192 -18.69 -3.89 -5.74
N ASP A 193 -19.94 -3.78 -6.16
CA ASP A 193 -20.49 -2.55 -6.72
C ASP A 193 -20.94 -1.57 -5.61
N VAL A 194 -20.86 -2.01 -4.35
CA VAL A 194 -21.23 -1.19 -3.19
C VAL A 194 -20.01 -0.43 -2.72
N VAL A 195 -20.13 0.89 -2.76
CA VAL A 195 -19.18 1.83 -2.16
C VAL A 195 -19.11 1.56 -0.65
N PRO A 196 -17.92 1.28 -0.09
CA PRO A 196 -17.78 1.06 1.34
C PRO A 196 -18.08 2.36 2.10
N GLU A 197 -18.93 2.29 3.12
CA GLU A 197 -19.12 3.39 4.06
C GLU A 197 -17.80 3.72 4.79
N GLY A 198 -17.58 4.99 5.12
CA GLY A 198 -16.40 5.45 5.88
C GLY A 198 -15.49 6.41 5.12
N PRO A 199 -14.19 6.51 5.52
CA PRO A 199 -13.27 7.54 5.04
C PRO A 199 -13.07 7.56 3.52
N VAL A 200 -13.12 6.39 2.87
CA VAL A 200 -12.96 6.28 1.41
C VAL A 200 -14.10 6.98 0.68
N LYS A 201 -15.34 6.73 1.11
CA LYS A 201 -16.53 7.38 0.56
C LYS A 201 -16.51 8.88 0.81
N GLU A 202 -16.17 9.30 2.02
CA GLU A 202 -16.03 10.73 2.36
C GLU A 202 -15.01 11.43 1.45
N PHE A 203 -13.84 10.82 1.25
CA PHE A 203 -12.82 11.35 0.38
C PHE A 203 -13.32 11.47 -1.07
N LEU A 204 -13.86 10.40 -1.63
CA LEU A 204 -14.24 10.34 -3.05
C LEU A 204 -15.45 11.22 -3.37
N GLU A 205 -16.46 11.28 -2.51
CA GLU A 205 -17.57 12.24 -2.64
C GLU A 205 -17.07 13.69 -2.54
N GLY A 206 -16.02 13.93 -1.74
CA GLY A 206 -15.41 15.24 -1.60
C GLY A 206 -14.52 15.69 -2.76
N VAL A 207 -14.13 14.77 -3.65
CA VAL A 207 -13.29 15.05 -4.84
C VAL A 207 -13.94 14.69 -6.17
N ASP A 208 -15.24 14.37 -6.16
CA ASP A 208 -15.98 13.82 -7.30
C ASP A 208 -15.27 12.61 -7.96
N GLY A 209 -14.56 11.80 -7.18
CA GLY A 209 -13.68 10.72 -7.65
C GLY A 209 -14.42 9.52 -8.24
N TYR A 210 -13.71 8.72 -9.06
CA TYR A 210 -14.29 7.54 -9.71
C TYR A 210 -14.01 6.23 -8.97
N TYR A 211 -15.03 5.37 -8.93
CA TYR A 211 -14.91 3.96 -8.56
C TYR A 211 -14.67 3.10 -9.79
N ILE A 212 -13.71 2.19 -9.70
CA ILE A 212 -13.39 1.21 -10.74
C ILE A 212 -13.56 -0.19 -10.14
N ASN A 213 -14.53 -0.94 -10.64
CA ASN A 213 -14.76 -2.31 -10.15
C ASN A 213 -13.69 -3.24 -10.73
N CYS A 214 -13.10 -4.08 -9.88
CA CYS A 214 -12.12 -5.09 -10.28
C CYS A 214 -12.31 -6.38 -9.48
N ASN A 215 -11.95 -7.54 -10.06
CA ASN A 215 -12.02 -8.83 -9.37
C ASN A 215 -10.73 -9.17 -8.62
N GLY A 216 -9.76 -8.26 -8.59
CA GLY A 216 -8.50 -8.40 -7.85
C GLY A 216 -7.34 -7.65 -8.48
N PHE A 217 -6.24 -7.58 -7.72
CA PHE A 217 -4.99 -6.97 -8.15
C PHE A 217 -4.46 -7.59 -9.46
N ASP A 218 -4.37 -8.92 -9.52
CA ASP A 218 -3.80 -9.64 -10.67
C ASP A 218 -4.56 -9.38 -11.96
N GLU A 219 -5.90 -9.44 -11.91
CA GLU A 219 -6.75 -9.17 -13.07
C GLU A 219 -6.59 -7.72 -13.54
N LEU A 220 -6.64 -6.76 -12.61
CA LEU A 220 -6.47 -5.35 -12.95
C LEU A 220 -5.11 -5.09 -13.61
N MET A 221 -4.05 -5.67 -13.06
CA MET A 221 -2.71 -5.56 -13.65
C MET A 221 -2.67 -6.17 -15.05
N CYS A 222 -3.26 -7.36 -15.26
CA CYS A 222 -3.31 -7.98 -16.59
C CYS A 222 -4.06 -7.10 -17.61
N LEU A 223 -5.18 -6.48 -17.22
CA LEU A 223 -5.94 -5.56 -18.07
C LEU A 223 -5.13 -4.31 -18.41
N MET A 224 -4.47 -3.69 -17.43
CA MET A 224 -3.59 -2.55 -17.66
C MET A 224 -2.40 -2.91 -18.55
N GLY A 225 -1.80 -4.08 -18.32
CA GLY A 225 -0.71 -4.62 -19.12
C GLY A 225 -1.11 -4.79 -20.57
N ALA A 226 -2.26 -5.42 -20.83
CA ALA A 226 -2.76 -5.60 -22.19
C ALA A 226 -2.88 -4.26 -22.94
N GLU A 227 -3.31 -3.21 -22.25
CA GLU A 227 -3.56 -1.91 -22.88
C GLU A 227 -2.29 -1.11 -23.18
N VAL A 228 -1.21 -1.35 -22.44
CA VAL A 228 0.12 -0.82 -22.81
C VAL A 228 0.88 -1.74 -23.77
N GLY A 229 0.24 -2.80 -24.26
CA GLY A 229 0.85 -3.76 -25.19
C GLY A 229 1.77 -4.79 -24.55
N TYR A 230 1.71 -4.97 -23.22
CA TYR A 230 2.42 -6.05 -22.53
C TYR A 230 1.88 -7.40 -22.99
N ARG A 231 2.80 -8.31 -23.31
CA ARG A 231 2.50 -9.70 -23.61
C ARG A 231 3.09 -10.55 -22.49
N MET A 232 2.27 -11.39 -21.89
CA MET A 232 2.78 -12.33 -20.89
C MET A 232 3.89 -13.20 -21.52
N PRO A 233 5.00 -13.42 -20.80
CA PRO A 233 6.05 -14.33 -21.22
C PRO A 233 5.43 -15.71 -21.52
N GLY A 234 5.83 -16.33 -22.62
CA GLY A 234 5.42 -17.71 -22.91
C GLY A 234 6.03 -18.69 -21.90
N GLU A 235 5.45 -19.89 -21.75
CA GLU A 235 5.94 -20.94 -20.84
C GLU A 235 7.43 -21.27 -21.05
N GLU A 236 7.96 -21.05 -22.25
CA GLU A 236 9.37 -21.28 -22.60
C GLU A 236 10.36 -20.25 -22.00
N GLN A 237 9.87 -19.20 -21.34
CA GLN A 237 10.68 -18.13 -20.76
C GLN A 237 10.80 -18.20 -19.22
N PHE A 238 10.21 -19.24 -18.60
CA PHE A 238 10.28 -19.50 -17.15
C PHE A 238 11.19 -20.69 -16.81
#